data_AF-A0A3A8SH43-F1
#
_entry.id   AF-A0A3A8SH43-F1
#
_cell.length_a   1.000
_cell.length_b   1.000
_cell.length_c   1.000
_cell.angle_alpha   90.00
_cell.angle_beta   90.00
_cell.angle_gamma   90.00
#
_symmetry.space_group_name_H-M   'P 1'
#
loop_
_entity.id
_entity.type
_entity.pdbx_description
1 polymer ?
#
loop_
_entity_poly.entity_id
_entity_poly.type
_entity_poly.pdbx_seq_one_letter_code
_entity_poly.pdbx_strand_id
1 'polypeptide(L)' 'MAQRAIAAGAVLERPIKDEFYGDRVAHIQDPFGHRWSLSMRIEEVSPEEMQRRFLKMVGG' A
#
# COMPACT_ATOMS: atom_id res chain seq x y z
N MET A 1 4.05 -0.33 11.43
CA MET A 1 3.93 -1.79 11.19
C MET A 1 5.05 -2.33 10.31
N ALA A 2 5.24 -1.81 9.09
CA ALA A 2 6.31 -2.24 8.18
C ALA A 2 7.71 -2.21 8.81
N GLN A 3 8.06 -1.15 9.56
CA GLN A 3 9.35 -1.06 10.25
C GLN A 3 9.64 -2.22 11.21
N ARG A 4 8.59 -2.75 11.87
CA ARG A 4 8.74 -3.91 12.78
C ARG A 4 9.01 -5.19 12.01
N ALA A 5 8.33 -5.38 10.87
CA ALA A 5 8.58 -6.52 10.00
C ALA A 5 10.00 -6.45 9.41
N ILE A 6 10.46 -5.27 9.00
CA ILE A 6 11.83 -5.05 8.51
C ILE A 6 12.86 -5.35 9.60
N ALA A 7 12.62 -4.88 10.83
CA ALA A 7 13.47 -5.20 11.97
C ALA A 7 13.51 -6.71 12.30
N ALA A 8 12.47 -7.46 11.94
CA ALA A 8 12.38 -8.91 12.07
C ALA A 8 12.98 -9.69 10.87
N GLY A 9 13.59 -8.98 9.91
CA GLY A 9 14.24 -9.58 8.74
C GLY A 9 13.41 -9.57 7.46
N ALA A 10 12.20 -9.00 7.45
CA ALA A 10 11.44 -8.83 6.22
C ALA A 10 12.09 -7.76 5.32
N VAL A 11 11.94 -7.93 4.01
CA VAL A 11 12.40 -6.98 3.00
C VAL A 11 11.21 -6.23 2.43
N LEU A 12 11.36 -4.93 2.20
CA LEU A 12 10.35 -4.13 1.51
C LEU A 12 10.44 -4.40 0.00
N GLU A 13 9.43 -5.05 -0.58
CA GLU A 13 9.39 -5.33 -2.02
C GLU A 13 9.02 -4.10 -2.84
N ARG A 14 8.18 -3.21 -2.28
CA ARG A 14 7.77 -1.97 -2.93
C ARG A 14 7.72 -0.82 -1.93
N PRO A 15 8.07 0.42 -2.33
CA PRO A 15 7.92 1.58 -1.46
C PRO A 15 6.53 1.64 -0.85
N ILE A 16 6.47 1.98 0.44
CA ILE A 16 5.20 2.26 1.11
C ILE A 16 4.58 3.46 0.42
N LYS A 17 3.35 3.32 -0.07
CA LYS A 17 2.68 4.39 -0.81
C LYS A 17 1.25 4.60 -0.37
N ASP A 18 0.80 5.84 -0.55
CA ASP A 18 -0.60 6.22 -0.40
C ASP A 18 -1.30 5.95 -1.73
N GLU A 19 -2.30 5.10 -1.68
CA GLU A 19 -3.04 4.66 -2.83
C GLU A 19 -4.24 5.57 -3.06
N PHE A 20 -4.65 5.71 -4.32
CA PHE A 20 -5.76 6.60 -4.70
C PHE A 20 -7.08 6.25 -4.02
N TYR A 21 -7.23 5.01 -3.55
CA TYR A 21 -8.38 4.50 -2.81
C TYR A 21 -8.35 4.74 -1.30
N GLY A 22 -7.42 5.55 -0.79
CA GLY A 22 -7.42 6.05 0.59
C GLY A 22 -6.66 5.19 1.60
N ASP A 23 -5.93 4.18 1.13
CA ASP A 23 -5.12 3.31 1.99
C ASP A 23 -3.62 3.59 1.81
N ARG A 24 -2.85 3.49 2.89
CA ARG A 24 -1.39 3.34 2.85
C ARG A 24 -1.06 1.87 2.80
N VAL A 25 -0.35 1.44 1.75
CA VAL A 25 -0.01 0.04 1.53
C VAL A 25 1.50 -0.16 1.56
N ALA A 26 1.93 -1.21 2.25
CA ALA A 26 3.29 -1.72 2.24
C ALA A 26 3.31 -3.16 1.73
N HIS A 27 4.21 -3.48 0.81
CA HIS A 27 4.45 -4.84 0.34
C HIS A 27 5.79 -5.33 0.87
N ILE A 28 5.77 -6.41 1.64
CA ILE A 28 6.96 -6.98 2.26
C ILE A 28 7.08 -8.47 1.93
N GLN A 29 8.31 -8.95 1.87
CA GLN A 29 8.63 -10.36 1.83
C GLN A 29 9.28 -10.76 3.15
N ASP A 30 8.77 -11.80 3.81
CA ASP A 30 9.39 -12.33 5.02
C ASP A 30 10.60 -13.24 4.71
N PRO A 31 11.45 -13.56 5.71
CA PRO A 31 12.61 -14.45 5.51
C PRO A 31 12.27 -15.88 5.05
N PHE A 32 11.02 -16.31 5.19
CA PHE A 32 10.54 -17.61 4.75
C PHE A 32 10.04 -17.59 3.29
N GLY A 33 10.05 -16.41 2.66
CA GLY A 33 9.69 -16.21 1.27
C GLY A 33 8.23 -15.81 1.04
N HIS A 34 7.40 -15.67 2.08
CA HIS A 34 6.01 -15.25 1.90
C HIS A 34 5.91 -13.76 1.63
N ARG A 35 4.96 -13.40 0.77
CA ARG A 35 4.65 -12.01 0.43
C ARG A 35 3.41 -11.56 1.17
N TRP A 36 3.54 -10.42 1.83
CA TRP A 36 2.48 -9.82 2.62
C TRP A 36 2.18 -8.42 2.11
N SER A 37 0.89 -8.11 2.02
CA SER A 37 0.40 -6.75 1.78
C SER A 37 -0.22 -6.23 3.07
N LEU A 38 0.38 -5.19 3.63
CA LEU A 38 -0.11 -4.52 4.83
C LEU A 38 -0.80 -3.22 4.42
N SER A 39 -2.12 -3.15 4.57
CA SER A 39 -2.92 -1.95 4.29
C SER A 39 -3.39 -1.27 5.58
N MET A 40 -3.37 0.05 5.56
CA MET A 40 -3.96 0.88 6.60
C MET A 40 -4.83 1.94 5.95
N ARG A 41 -6.11 1.98 6.35
CA ARG A 41 -7.02 3.04 5.95
C ARG A 41 -6.53 4.39 6.49
N ILE A 42 -6.27 5.35 5.60
CA ILE A 42 -5.97 6.75 5.95
C ILE A 42 -7.24 7.58 5.86
N GLU A 43 -8.00 7.41 4.78
CA GLU A 43 -9.23 8.14 4.51
C GLU A 43 -10.26 7.23 3.86
N GLU A 44 -11.54 7.43 4.18
CA GLU A 44 -12.62 6.77 3.45
C GLU A 44 -12.93 7.56 2.18
N VAL A 45 -12.68 6.94 1.02
CA VAL A 45 -12.90 7.55 -0.29
C VAL A 45 -14.19 6.98 -0.88
N SER A 46 -15.10 7.86 -1.29
CA SER A 46 -16.33 7.42 -1.96
C SER A 46 -16.00 6.81 -3.34
N PRO A 47 -16.86 5.94 -3.89
CA PRO A 47 -16.64 5.35 -5.22
C PRO A 47 -16.44 6.41 -6.32
N GLU A 48 -17.19 7.52 -6.26
CA GLU A 48 -17.11 8.61 -7.24
C GLU A 48 -15.75 9.31 -7.19
N GLU A 49 -15.24 9.58 -5.98
CA GLU A 49 -13.94 10.22 -5.79
C GLU A 49 -12.80 9.26 -6.15
N MET A 50 -12.94 7.96 -5.86
CA MET A 50 -11.98 6.93 -6.29
C MET A 50 -11.87 6.89 -7.82
N GLN A 51 -13.01 6.91 -8.53
CA GLN A 51 -13.04 6.95 -9.99
C GLN A 51 -12.39 8.23 -10.54
N ARG A 52 -12.67 9.38 -9.94
CA ARG A 52 -12.04 10.66 -10.32
C ARG A 52 -10.52 10.60 -10.16
N ARG A 53 -10.01 10.10 -9.04
CA ARG A 53 -8.56 9.97 -8.78
C ARG A 53 -7.91 8.98 -9.74
N PHE A 54 -8.56 7.85 -10.03
CA PHE A 54 -8.07 6.85 -10.98
C PHE A 54 -7.95 7.42 -12.40
N LEU A 55 -8.99 8.12 -12.89
CA LEU A 55 -8.97 8.75 -14.21
C LEU A 55 -7.82 9.76 -14.34
N LYS A 56 -7.54 10.52 -13.28
CA LYS A 56 -6.41 11.46 -13.24
C LYS A 56 -5.04 10.76 -13.31
N MET A 57 -4.93 9.53 -12.78
CA MET A 57 -3.69 8.75 -12.83
C MET A 57 -3.46 8.07 -14.19
N VAL A 58 -4.52 7.65 -14.89
CA VAL A 58 -4.43 6.89 -16.15
C VAL A 58 -4.49 7.80 -17.39
N GLY A 59 -5.21 8.92 -17.31
CA GLY A 59 -5.43 9.84 -18.42
C GLY A 59 -4.37 10.93 -18.60
N GLY A 60 -3.14 10.70 -18.12
CA GLY A 60 -1.98 11.57 -18.35
C GLY A 60 -1.28 11.26 -19.66
#